data_AF-A0AAY4CXX0-F1
#
_entry.id   AF-A0AAY4CXX0-F1
#
_cell.length_a   1.000
_cell.length_b   1.000
_cell.length_c   1.000
_cell.angle_alpha   90.00
_cell.angle_beta   90.00
_cell.angle_gamma   90.00
#
_symmetry.space_group_name_H-M   'P 1'
#
loop_
_entity.id
_entity.type
_entity.pdbx_description
1 polymer ?
#
loop_
_entity_poly.entity_id
_entity_poly.type
_entity_poly.pdbx_seq_one_letter_code
_entity_poly.pdbx_strand_id
1 'polypeptide(L)'
;MKRPAIPPFHVLYTWRTAASCPRGGAVVRSKFSNVTGPEEEEEEELSSARLSDSKTSTALVVRWFCPISVPRRRLRLDMDDEPAQRQRLKAALHYTTGLICQSIGADCERDFSRQAVAAIAETAFRQCDTFAKDLEAFAKHAKRSSVSVEDVKLLARRSTALSAHIQRKSEELASANQEQKEKRKKNTEKRKNQDPGNEDD
;
A
#
# COMPACT_ATOMS: atom_id res chain seq x y z
N MET A 1 -3.47 -1.59 -65.03
CA MET A 1 -2.66 -2.55 -64.24
C MET A 1 -2.32 -1.90 -62.90
N LYS A 2 -3.16 -2.06 -61.88
CA LYS A 2 -3.08 -3.02 -60.76
C LYS A 2 -1.76 -2.92 -59.96
N ARG A 3 -1.81 -2.13 -58.88
CA ARG A 3 -0.94 -2.28 -57.69
C ARG A 3 -1.56 -3.36 -56.78
N PRO A 4 -0.80 -4.27 -56.18
CA PRO A 4 -1.35 -5.27 -55.26
C PRO A 4 -1.58 -4.68 -53.86
N ALA A 5 -2.72 -5.08 -53.28
CA ALA A 5 -3.17 -4.75 -51.94
C ALA A 5 -2.64 -5.76 -50.91
N ILE A 6 -2.26 -5.25 -49.74
CA ILE A 6 -1.79 -6.00 -48.57
C ILE A 6 -3.02 -6.30 -47.68
N PRO A 7 -3.30 -7.55 -47.28
CA PRO A 7 -4.40 -7.86 -46.36
C PRO A 7 -4.01 -7.70 -44.88
N PRO A 8 -4.97 -7.32 -44.00
CA PRO A 8 -4.75 -7.17 -42.57
C PRO A 8 -4.79 -8.50 -41.80
N PHE A 9 -3.88 -8.64 -40.83
CA PHE A 9 -3.80 -9.72 -39.86
C PHE A 9 -5.00 -9.70 -38.90
N HIS A 10 -5.85 -10.71 -38.95
CA HIS A 10 -6.79 -11.06 -37.87
C HIS A 10 -6.22 -12.29 -37.15
N VAL A 11 -5.62 -12.08 -35.98
CA VAL A 11 -5.16 -13.16 -35.10
C VAL A 11 -6.32 -13.56 -34.20
N LEU A 12 -6.85 -14.76 -34.44
CA LEU A 12 -7.73 -15.47 -33.53
C LEU A 12 -6.89 -16.01 -32.36
N TYR A 13 -6.99 -15.41 -31.18
CA TYR A 13 -6.55 -16.05 -29.94
C TYR A 13 -7.74 -16.75 -29.30
N THR A 14 -7.85 -18.06 -29.56
CA THR A 14 -8.71 -18.96 -28.80
C THR A 14 -8.00 -19.28 -27.48
N TRP A 15 -8.63 -18.93 -26.37
CA TRP A 15 -8.16 -19.30 -25.03
C TRP A 15 -8.53 -20.76 -24.78
N ARG A 16 -7.53 -21.66 -24.83
CA ARG A 16 -7.68 -23.03 -24.37
C ARG A 16 -7.14 -23.15 -22.94
N THR A 17 -8.08 -23.27 -22.01
CA THR A 17 -7.87 -23.68 -20.62
C THR A 17 -7.20 -25.06 -20.60
N ALA A 18 -6.03 -25.17 -19.97
CA ALA A 18 -5.46 -26.45 -19.58
C ALA A 18 -4.71 -26.28 -18.26
N ALA A 19 -5.44 -26.56 -17.18
CA ALA A 19 -4.86 -26.99 -15.92
C ALA A 19 -4.12 -28.31 -16.16
N SER A 20 -2.85 -28.38 -15.76
CA SER A 20 -2.23 -29.62 -15.27
C SER A 20 -0.89 -29.29 -14.62
N CYS A 21 -0.86 -29.29 -13.29
CA CYS A 21 0.38 -29.35 -12.51
C CYS A 21 0.83 -30.82 -12.45
N PRO A 22 2.04 -31.18 -12.91
CA PRO A 22 2.66 -32.44 -12.54
C PRO A 22 3.37 -32.30 -11.20
N ARG A 23 2.99 -33.20 -10.28
CA ARG A 23 3.69 -33.50 -9.02
C ARG A 23 4.98 -34.30 -9.28
N GLY A 24 5.94 -34.14 -8.37
CA GLY A 24 7.14 -34.96 -8.22
C GLY A 24 8.38 -34.23 -8.74
N GLY A 25 9.46 -34.04 -8.00
CA GLY A 25 9.91 -34.62 -6.74
C GLY A 25 11.42 -34.77 -6.85
N ALA A 26 12.19 -34.07 -6.02
CA ALA A 26 13.56 -34.42 -5.66
C ALA A 26 14.03 -33.48 -4.54
N VAL A 27 14.04 -34.03 -3.33
CA VAL A 27 14.85 -33.55 -2.22
C VAL A 27 16.31 -33.53 -2.67
N VAL A 28 16.92 -32.35 -2.62
CA VAL A 28 18.37 -32.23 -2.56
C VAL A 28 18.70 -31.45 -1.30
N ARG A 29 18.96 -32.23 -0.24
CA ARG A 29 19.63 -31.81 0.99
C ARG A 29 20.99 -31.24 0.59
N SER A 30 21.11 -29.92 0.52
CA SER A 30 22.43 -29.28 0.51
C SER A 30 22.79 -28.94 1.94
N LYS A 31 23.81 -29.65 2.44
CA LYS A 31 24.55 -29.31 3.65
C LYS A 31 25.12 -27.92 3.46
N PHE A 32 24.65 -26.93 4.22
CA PHE A 32 25.48 -25.78 4.54
C PHE A 32 26.03 -25.99 5.95
N SER A 33 27.31 -26.29 5.99
CA SER A 33 28.12 -26.46 7.18
C SER A 33 28.15 -25.19 8.02
N ASN A 34 28.08 -25.40 9.33
CA ASN A 34 28.31 -24.45 10.41
C ASN A 34 29.45 -23.45 10.15
N VAL A 35 29.15 -22.18 10.40
CA VAL A 35 30.07 -21.25 11.06
C VAL A 35 29.31 -20.62 12.23
N THR A 36 29.62 -21.14 13.42
CA THR A 36 29.50 -20.55 14.77
C THR A 36 30.15 -19.17 14.77
N GLY A 37 29.58 -18.03 15.21
CA GLY A 37 28.92 -17.62 16.47
C GLY A 37 29.56 -16.26 16.88
N PRO A 38 29.13 -15.49 17.92
CA PRO A 38 27.93 -15.55 18.79
C PRO A 38 26.97 -14.35 18.51
N GLU A 39 25.65 -14.38 18.64
CA GLU A 39 24.75 -14.65 19.79
C GLU A 39 25.00 -13.77 21.03
N GLU A 40 24.07 -12.84 21.26
CA GLU A 40 23.46 -12.45 22.55
C GLU A 40 22.30 -11.51 22.16
N GLU A 41 21.07 -12.02 21.99
CA GLU A 41 20.09 -12.38 23.02
C GLU A 41 19.61 -11.17 23.84
N GLU A 42 18.42 -10.67 23.52
CA GLU A 42 17.41 -10.21 24.49
C GLU A 42 16.06 -10.05 23.75
N GLU A 43 15.37 -11.17 23.50
CA GLU A 43 13.92 -11.20 23.35
C GLU A 43 13.40 -12.56 23.86
N GLU A 44 13.16 -12.67 25.17
CA GLU A 44 12.07 -13.50 25.70
C GLU A 44 11.81 -13.17 27.18
N GLU A 45 10.79 -12.34 27.42
CA GLU A 45 9.97 -12.40 28.65
C GLU A 45 8.67 -11.65 28.34
N LEU A 46 7.55 -12.22 28.79
CA LEU A 46 6.16 -11.76 28.59
C LEU A 46 5.41 -12.35 27.38
N SER A 47 5.45 -13.69 27.25
CA SER A 47 4.29 -14.45 26.78
C SER A 47 3.84 -15.51 27.79
N SER A 48 3.43 -15.07 28.98
CA SER A 48 2.62 -15.95 29.84
C SER A 48 1.62 -15.17 30.69
N ALA A 49 0.41 -14.99 30.15
CA ALA A 49 -0.82 -14.90 30.94
C ALA A 49 -2.02 -15.12 30.00
N ARG A 50 -2.53 -16.36 29.94
CA ARG A 50 -3.87 -16.64 29.43
C ARG A 50 -4.89 -16.55 30.57
N LEU A 51 -5.93 -15.77 30.28
CA LEU A 51 -7.35 -15.95 30.64
C LEU A 51 -7.72 -16.20 32.11
N SER A 52 -8.35 -15.19 32.72
CA SER A 52 -9.80 -15.18 32.93
C SER A 52 -10.21 -13.91 33.67
N ASP A 53 -10.99 -13.03 33.01
CA ASP A 53 -12.24 -12.58 33.62
C ASP A 53 -13.14 -11.84 32.62
N SER A 54 -14.37 -12.34 32.57
CA SER A 54 -15.51 -11.84 31.82
C SER A 54 -16.01 -10.57 32.51
N LYS A 55 -15.65 -9.40 31.96
CA LYS A 55 -16.37 -8.09 31.99
C LYS A 55 -15.40 -6.93 31.72
N THR A 56 -14.95 -6.78 30.48
CA THR A 56 -14.36 -5.52 29.98
C THR A 56 -14.45 -5.45 28.45
N SER A 57 -15.58 -5.91 27.91
CA SER A 57 -15.89 -5.89 26.49
C SER A 57 -16.56 -4.56 26.14
N THR A 58 -15.76 -3.61 25.62
CA THR A 58 -16.14 -2.53 24.67
C THR A 58 -15.07 -1.43 24.58
N ALA A 59 -14.18 -1.29 25.57
CA ALA A 59 -13.24 -0.15 25.61
C ALA A 59 -11.90 -0.36 24.87
N LEU A 60 -11.54 -1.59 24.49
CA LEU A 60 -10.22 -1.91 23.91
C LEU A 60 -10.19 -2.09 22.38
N VAL A 61 -11.34 -2.15 21.70
CA VAL A 61 -11.40 -2.33 20.23
C VAL A 61 -11.06 -1.03 19.47
N VAL A 62 -11.04 0.13 20.16
CA VAL A 62 -10.74 1.44 19.53
C VAL A 62 -9.23 1.76 19.49
N ARG A 63 -8.38 0.94 20.13
CA ARG A 63 -6.93 1.22 20.28
C ARG A 63 -6.03 0.48 19.28
N TRP A 64 -6.58 -0.42 18.46
CA TRP A 64 -5.81 -1.23 17.49
C TRP A 64 -6.09 -0.90 16.02
N PHE A 65 -6.88 0.14 15.74
CA PHE A 65 -7.20 0.58 14.38
C PHE A 65 -7.22 2.11 14.27
N CYS A 66 -6.10 2.75 14.59
CA CYS A 66 -5.88 4.15 14.19
C CYS A 66 -4.49 4.27 13.55
N PRO A 67 -4.37 4.03 12.23
CA PRO A 67 -3.15 4.29 11.52
C PRO A 67 -2.95 5.80 11.47
N ILE A 68 -1.90 6.27 12.14
CA ILE A 68 -1.22 7.53 11.84
C ILE A 68 -2.16 8.76 11.87
N SER A 69 -2.60 9.15 13.07
CA SER A 69 -2.87 10.58 13.32
C SER A 69 -1.52 11.30 13.39
N VAL A 70 -0.96 11.70 12.24
CA VAL A 70 0.11 12.69 12.24
C VAL A 70 -0.52 13.99 12.74
N PRO A 71 -0.14 14.52 13.92
CA PRO A 71 -0.51 15.87 14.25
C PRO A 71 0.08 16.77 13.16
N ARG A 72 -0.76 17.59 12.54
CA ARG A 72 -0.40 18.62 11.57
C ARG A 72 0.41 19.73 12.26
N ARG A 73 1.52 19.36 12.89
CA ARG A 73 2.58 20.27 13.31
C ARG A 73 3.35 20.57 12.04
N ARG A 74 3.37 21.85 11.70
CA ARG A 74 4.28 22.43 10.72
C ARG A 74 5.70 22.09 11.19
N LEU A 75 6.25 20.96 10.73
CA LEU A 75 7.68 20.70 10.87
C LEU A 75 8.36 21.78 10.04
N ARG A 76 8.95 22.75 10.75
CA ARG A 76 10.09 23.48 10.23
C ARG A 76 11.17 22.42 10.09
N LEU A 77 11.30 21.87 8.89
CA LEU A 77 12.39 20.95 8.58
C LEU A 77 13.63 21.83 8.49
N ASP A 78 14.46 21.80 9.52
CA ASP A 78 15.78 22.37 9.45
C ASP A 78 16.53 21.60 8.34
N MET A 79 17.00 22.33 7.32
CA MET A 79 17.47 21.80 6.03
C MET A 79 18.84 21.09 6.12
N ASP A 80 19.40 20.95 7.34
CA ASP A 80 20.68 20.32 7.62
C ASP A 80 20.57 18.79 7.88
N ASP A 81 19.35 18.25 8.00
CA ASP A 81 19.07 16.82 8.25
C ASP A 81 18.70 16.00 7.00
N GLU A 82 18.83 16.58 5.79
CA GLU A 82 18.51 15.91 4.51
C GLU A 82 18.98 14.44 4.40
N PRO A 83 20.26 14.10 4.71
CA PRO A 83 20.71 12.70 4.62
C PRO A 83 20.07 11.79 5.68
N ALA A 84 19.87 12.29 6.90
CA ALA A 84 19.27 11.52 8.00
C ALA A 84 17.77 11.27 7.74
N GLN A 85 17.04 12.28 7.26
CA GLN A 85 15.63 12.15 6.88
C GLN A 85 15.47 11.17 5.71
N ARG A 86 16.33 11.26 4.70
CA ARG A 86 16.35 10.33 3.57
C ARG A 86 16.58 8.88 4.03
N GLN A 87 17.52 8.65 4.94
CA GLN A 87 17.77 7.32 5.49
C GLN A 87 16.56 6.79 6.27
N ARG A 88 15.91 7.63 7.09
CA ARG A 88 14.69 7.26 7.82
C ARG A 88 13.55 6.85 6.87
N LEU A 89 13.36 7.60 5.78
CA LEU A 89 12.36 7.26 4.75
C LEU A 89 12.69 5.94 4.04
N LYS A 90 13.97 5.72 3.68
CA LYS A 90 14.42 4.46 3.09
C LYS A 90 14.20 3.27 4.03
N ALA A 91 14.49 3.42 5.32
CA ALA A 91 14.27 2.38 6.32
C ALA A 91 12.77 2.02 6.46
N ALA A 92 11.89 3.03 6.53
CA ALA A 92 10.44 2.81 6.59
C ALA A 92 9.90 2.11 5.33
N LEU A 93 10.41 2.50 4.15
CA LEU A 93 10.05 1.87 2.88
C LEU A 93 10.55 0.42 2.83
N HIS A 94 11.78 0.15 3.28
CA HIS A 94 12.33 -1.20 3.33
C HIS A 94 11.54 -2.12 4.25
N TYR A 95 11.12 -1.62 5.43
CA TYR A 95 10.25 -2.35 6.34
C TYR A 95 8.92 -2.75 5.67
N THR A 96 8.24 -1.77 5.05
CA THR A 96 6.96 -2.01 4.36
C THR A 96 7.13 -2.98 3.19
N THR A 97 8.23 -2.85 2.43
CA THR A 97 8.57 -3.77 1.33
C THR A 97 8.77 -5.18 1.86
N GLY A 98 9.43 -5.36 3.00
CA GLY A 98 9.60 -6.65 3.66
C GLY A 98 8.26 -7.31 3.99
N LEU A 99 7.31 -6.56 4.55
CA LEU A 99 5.96 -7.07 4.84
C LEU A 99 5.20 -7.51 3.57
N ILE A 100 5.28 -6.71 2.50
CA ILE A 100 4.64 -7.05 1.22
C ILE A 100 5.29 -8.30 0.62
N CYS A 101 6.62 -8.37 0.60
CA CYS A 101 7.36 -9.54 0.12
C CYS A 101 7.03 -10.79 0.95
N GLN A 102 6.84 -10.67 2.27
CA GLN A 102 6.45 -11.79 3.12
C GLN A 102 5.04 -12.30 2.78
N SER A 103 4.07 -11.39 2.61
CA SER A 103 2.71 -11.75 2.19
C SER A 103 2.71 -12.45 0.84
N ILE A 104 3.41 -11.89 -0.15
CA ILE A 104 3.50 -12.47 -1.49
C ILE A 104 4.25 -13.81 -1.46
N GLY A 105 5.28 -13.92 -0.63
CA GLY A 105 6.06 -15.14 -0.49
C GLY A 105 5.26 -16.28 0.10
N ALA A 106 4.39 -15.98 1.08
CA ALA A 106 3.42 -16.94 1.61
C ALA A 106 2.41 -17.38 0.54
N ASP A 107 1.87 -16.45 -0.24
CA ASP A 107 0.90 -16.74 -1.32
C ASP A 107 1.51 -17.59 -2.45
N CYS A 108 2.82 -17.42 -2.70
CA CYS A 108 3.55 -18.09 -3.77
C CYS A 108 4.37 -19.30 -3.29
N GLU A 109 4.33 -19.62 -1.99
CA GLU A 109 5.12 -20.67 -1.33
C GLU A 109 6.64 -20.54 -1.62
N ARG A 110 7.14 -19.30 -1.62
CA ARG A 110 8.54 -18.96 -1.92
C ARG A 110 9.04 -17.76 -1.12
N ASP A 111 10.20 -17.92 -0.49
CA ASP A 111 10.85 -16.84 0.23
C ASP A 111 11.67 -15.91 -0.68
N PHE A 112 11.72 -14.63 -0.29
CA PHE A 112 12.58 -13.62 -0.91
C PHE A 112 13.89 -13.49 -0.13
N SER A 113 15.02 -13.41 -0.84
CA SER A 113 16.30 -13.13 -0.20
C SER A 113 16.35 -11.71 0.35
N ARG A 114 17.10 -11.49 1.43
CA ARG A 114 17.27 -10.16 2.05
C ARG A 114 17.79 -9.12 1.04
N GLN A 115 18.67 -9.56 0.14
CA GLN A 115 19.23 -8.72 -0.92
C GLN A 115 18.18 -8.34 -1.97
N ALA A 116 17.28 -9.27 -2.32
CA ALA A 116 16.17 -8.98 -3.25
C ALA A 116 15.20 -7.96 -2.65
N VAL A 117 14.83 -8.11 -1.37
CA VAL A 117 13.96 -7.15 -0.68
C VAL A 117 14.62 -5.76 -0.63
N ALA A 118 15.90 -5.68 -0.30
CA ALA A 118 16.65 -4.42 -0.30
C ALA A 118 16.72 -3.78 -1.70
N ALA A 119 16.91 -4.58 -2.76
CA ALA A 119 16.94 -4.10 -4.14
C ALA A 119 15.58 -3.58 -4.61
N ILE A 120 14.48 -4.24 -4.22
CA ILE A 120 13.11 -3.78 -4.50
C ILE A 120 12.86 -2.45 -3.79
N ALA A 121 13.23 -2.35 -2.50
CA ALA A 121 13.06 -1.12 -1.73
C ALA A 121 13.83 0.06 -2.33
N GLU A 122 15.10 -0.14 -2.72
CA GLU A 122 15.91 0.91 -3.35
C GLU A 122 15.34 1.32 -4.72
N THR A 123 14.85 0.37 -5.51
CA THR A 123 14.18 0.64 -6.80
C THR A 123 12.90 1.46 -6.60
N ALA A 124 12.05 1.06 -5.65
CA ALA A 124 10.82 1.78 -5.33
C ALA A 124 11.09 3.20 -4.83
N PHE A 125 12.11 3.38 -3.98
CA PHE A 125 12.53 4.71 -3.52
C PHE A 125 12.93 5.63 -4.69
N ARG A 126 13.72 5.13 -5.66
CA ARG A 126 14.08 5.90 -6.87
C ARG A 126 12.87 6.18 -7.76
N GLN A 127 11.93 5.25 -7.83
CA GLN A 127 10.73 5.40 -8.64
C GLN A 127 9.81 6.52 -8.13
N CYS A 128 9.81 6.78 -6.81
CA CYS A 128 9.09 7.89 -6.20
C CYS A 128 9.52 9.25 -6.77
N ASP A 129 10.81 9.45 -7.06
CA ASP A 129 11.31 10.71 -7.63
C ASP A 129 10.73 10.95 -9.03
N THR A 130 10.63 9.90 -9.83
CA THR A 130 9.98 9.98 -11.15
C THR A 130 8.50 10.27 -11.02
N PHE A 131 7.79 9.56 -10.13
CA PHE A 131 6.36 9.77 -9.91
C PHE A 131 6.06 11.18 -9.41
N ALA A 132 6.87 11.73 -8.50
CA ALA A 132 6.68 13.09 -7.99
C ALA A 132 6.78 14.13 -9.12
N LYS A 133 7.79 14.02 -9.98
CA LYS A 133 8.00 14.93 -11.13
C LYS A 133 6.88 14.81 -12.16
N ASP A 134 6.45 13.59 -12.46
CA ASP A 134 5.36 13.35 -13.41
C ASP A 134 4.04 13.94 -12.89
N LEU A 135 3.71 13.72 -11.60
CA LEU A 135 2.50 14.27 -10.98
C LEU A 135 2.51 15.79 -10.92
N GLU A 136 3.67 16.39 -10.63
CA GLU A 136 3.84 17.84 -10.67
C GLU A 136 3.62 18.39 -12.09
N ALA A 137 4.19 17.73 -13.11
CA ALA A 137 4.03 18.11 -14.50
C ALA A 137 2.56 18.01 -14.96
N PHE A 138 1.84 16.96 -14.57
CA PHE A 138 0.42 16.78 -14.91
C PHE A 138 -0.46 17.85 -14.25
N ALA A 139 -0.25 18.14 -12.97
CA ALA A 139 -0.97 19.20 -12.28
C ALA A 139 -0.73 20.57 -12.95
N LYS A 140 0.54 20.90 -13.27
CA LYS A 140 0.92 22.12 -13.97
C LYS A 140 0.30 22.21 -15.36
N HIS A 141 0.23 21.11 -16.10
CA HIS A 141 -0.41 21.05 -17.42
C HIS A 141 -1.90 21.42 -17.35
N ALA A 142 -2.58 21.03 -16.28
CA ALA A 142 -3.97 21.40 -16.00
C ALA A 142 -4.13 22.76 -15.29
N LYS A 143 -3.06 23.58 -15.21
CA LYS A 143 -3.03 24.88 -14.51
C LYS A 143 -3.39 24.78 -13.01
N ARG A 144 -3.16 23.62 -12.39
CA ARG A 144 -3.36 23.38 -10.96
C ARG A 144 -2.02 23.32 -10.23
N SER A 145 -2.01 23.71 -8.96
CA SER A 145 -0.85 23.53 -8.06
C SER A 145 -1.00 22.32 -7.13
N SER A 146 -2.19 21.70 -7.11
CA SER A 146 -2.51 20.53 -6.29
C SER A 146 -2.75 19.31 -7.17
N VAL A 147 -2.16 18.19 -6.77
CA VAL A 147 -2.30 16.89 -7.44
C VAL A 147 -3.69 16.30 -7.14
N SER A 148 -4.33 15.84 -8.20
CA SER A 148 -5.68 15.27 -8.20
C SER A 148 -5.66 13.79 -8.61
N VAL A 149 -6.80 13.11 -8.45
CA VAL A 149 -6.95 11.69 -8.84
C VAL A 149 -6.71 11.48 -10.34
N GLU A 150 -7.08 12.45 -11.17
CA GLU A 150 -6.88 12.38 -12.63
C GLU A 150 -5.39 12.36 -13.01
N ASP A 151 -4.53 13.03 -12.23
CA ASP A 151 -3.07 13.02 -12.46
C ASP A 151 -2.49 11.62 -12.16
N VAL A 152 -3.01 10.94 -11.13
CA VAL A 152 -2.60 9.56 -10.77
C VAL A 152 -3.09 8.54 -11.80
N LYS A 153 -4.32 8.71 -12.32
CA LYS A 153 -4.82 7.88 -13.43
C LYS A 153 -3.96 8.04 -14.68
N LEU A 154 -3.55 9.28 -14.98
CA LEU A 154 -2.68 9.57 -16.12
C LEU A 154 -1.29 8.92 -15.97
N LEU A 155 -0.76 8.84 -14.75
CA LEU A 155 0.50 8.14 -14.45
C LEU A 155 0.42 6.65 -14.84
N ALA A 156 -0.71 5.98 -14.58
CA ALA A 156 -0.92 4.56 -14.89
C ALA A 156 -1.19 4.25 -16.38
N ARG A 157 -1.30 5.26 -17.25
CA ARG A 157 -1.78 5.13 -18.65
C ARG A 157 -1.02 4.15 -19.53
N ARG A 158 0.26 3.88 -19.22
CA ARG A 158 1.13 3.04 -20.06
C ARG A 158 0.78 1.56 -20.01
N SER A 159 0.14 1.11 -18.93
CA SER A 159 -0.29 -0.28 -18.76
C SER A 159 -1.81 -0.32 -18.64
N THR A 160 -2.46 -1.01 -19.57
CA THR A 160 -3.93 -1.15 -19.59
C THR A 160 -4.44 -1.87 -18.35
N ALA A 161 -3.76 -2.94 -17.92
CA ALA A 161 -4.10 -3.69 -16.71
C ALA A 161 -3.97 -2.82 -15.44
N LEU A 162 -2.88 -2.04 -15.34
CA LEU A 162 -2.66 -1.15 -14.20
C LEU A 162 -3.68 0.00 -14.20
N SER A 163 -3.93 0.62 -15.36
CA SER A 163 -4.91 1.68 -15.51
C SER A 163 -6.30 1.23 -15.05
N ALA A 164 -6.76 0.05 -15.48
CA ALA A 164 -8.04 -0.51 -15.05
C ALA A 164 -8.08 -0.84 -13.54
N HIS A 165 -6.96 -1.30 -12.97
CA HIS A 165 -6.87 -1.55 -11.53
C HIS A 165 -6.97 -0.24 -10.71
N ILE A 166 -6.20 0.77 -11.08
CA ILE A 166 -6.19 2.08 -10.42
C ILE A 166 -7.54 2.80 -10.57
N GLN A 167 -8.18 2.70 -11.74
CA GLN A 167 -9.52 3.24 -11.98
C GLN A 167 -10.53 2.65 -10.99
N ARG A 168 -10.60 1.31 -10.88
CA ARG A 168 -11.50 0.64 -9.92
C ARG A 168 -11.21 1.06 -8.48
N LYS A 169 -9.93 1.13 -8.09
CA LYS A 169 -9.53 1.59 -6.76
C LYS A 169 -9.95 3.04 -6.50
N SER A 170 -9.90 3.91 -7.51
CA SER A 170 -10.34 5.30 -7.37
C SER A 170 -11.85 5.44 -7.15
N GLU A 171 -12.66 4.58 -7.80
CA GLU A 171 -14.11 4.54 -7.64
C GLU A 171 -14.52 4.01 -6.27
N GLU A 172 -13.83 2.97 -5.79
CA GLU A 172 -13.99 2.42 -4.42
C GLU A 172 -13.70 3.50 -3.36
N LEU A 173 -12.64 4.29 -3.54
CA LEU A 173 -12.32 5.39 -2.63
C LEU A 173 -13.33 6.55 -2.72
N ALA A 174 -13.83 6.86 -3.92
CA ALA A 174 -14.81 7.92 -4.12
C ALA A 174 -16.14 7.61 -3.41
N SER A 175 -16.62 6.37 -3.52
CA SER A 175 -17.84 5.90 -2.84
C SER A 175 -17.66 5.88 -1.31
N ALA A 176 -16.56 5.33 -0.80
CA ALA A 176 -16.25 5.33 0.63
C ALA A 176 -16.20 6.75 1.23
N ASN A 177 -15.62 7.72 0.50
CA ASN A 177 -15.55 9.12 0.94
C ASN A 177 -16.93 9.80 0.98
N GLN A 178 -17.82 9.47 0.05
CA GLN A 178 -19.20 9.97 0.05
C GLN A 178 -19.97 9.44 1.26
N GLU A 179 -19.87 8.13 1.55
CA GLU A 179 -20.52 7.53 2.72
C GLU A 179 -20.07 8.17 4.03
N GLN A 180 -18.76 8.44 4.17
CA GLN A 180 -18.23 9.12 5.35
C GLN A 180 -18.76 10.56 5.46
N LYS A 181 -18.89 11.28 4.35
CA LYS A 181 -19.44 12.64 4.33
C LYS A 181 -20.90 12.66 4.79
N GLU A 182 -21.71 11.70 4.33
CA GLU A 182 -23.10 11.58 4.74
C GLU A 182 -23.25 11.18 6.21
N LYS A 183 -22.41 10.27 6.71
CA LYS A 183 -22.35 9.93 8.15
C LYS A 183 -22.00 11.15 9.01
N ARG A 184 -21.05 11.99 8.56
CA ARG A 184 -20.67 13.23 9.28
C ARG A 184 -21.80 14.27 9.28
N LYS A 185 -22.53 14.44 8.18
CA LYS A 185 -23.69 15.35 8.12
C LYS A 185 -24.80 14.92 9.08
N LYS A 186 -25.19 13.64 9.06
CA LYS A 186 -26.21 13.07 9.97
C LYS A 186 -25.85 13.23 11.45
N ASN A 187 -24.58 13.08 11.81
CA ASN A 187 -24.12 13.30 13.17
C ASN A 187 -24.17 14.77 13.60
N THR A 188 -23.93 15.72 12.68
CA THR A 188 -24.06 17.16 12.96
C THR A 188 -25.52 17.58 13.14
N GLU A 189 -26.42 17.06 12.29
CA GLU A 189 -27.86 17.33 12.40
C GLU A 189 -28.45 16.76 13.69
N LYS A 190 -28.04 15.55 14.10
CA LYS A 190 -28.46 14.94 15.38
C LYS A 190 -28.03 15.75 16.61
N ARG A 191 -26.86 16.40 16.57
CA ARG A 191 -26.38 17.29 17.64
C ARG A 191 -27.17 18.60 17.73
N LYS A 192 -27.68 19.10 16.60
CA LYS A 192 -28.45 20.35 16.56
C LYS A 192 -29.89 20.20 17.07
N ASN A 193 -30.45 18.98 17.02
CA ASN A 193 -31.79 18.68 17.54
C ASN A 193 -31.84 18.28 19.03
N GLN A 194 -30.71 18.21 19.74
CA GLN A 194 -30.65 17.85 21.17
C GLN A 194 -30.52 19.03 22.13
N ASP A 195 -30.57 20.28 21.63
CA ASP A 195 -30.63 21.48 22.46
C ASP A 195 -31.96 22.21 22.23
N PRO A 196 -33.07 21.79 22.88
CA PRO A 196 -34.21 22.66 23.08
C PRO A 196 -33.84 23.62 24.21
N GLY A 197 -33.75 24.91 23.90
CA GLY A 197 -33.45 25.95 24.86
C GLY A 197 -34.38 25.87 26.08
N ASN A 198 -33.77 25.85 27.26
CA ASN A 198 -34.42 26.39 28.45
C ASN A 198 -34.31 27.92 28.35
N GLU A 199 -35.28 28.54 27.70
CA GLU A 199 -35.67 29.93 27.92
C GLU A 199 -37.07 29.87 28.51
N ASP A 200 -37.20 29.98 29.84
CA ASP A 200 -38.44 30.39 30.50
C ASP A 200 -38.07 31.03 31.85
N ASP A 201 -38.51 32.29 32.00
CA ASP A 201 -38.65 33.18 33.17
C ASP A 201 -37.41 33.84 33.85
#